data_AF-A0A962JLX6-F1
#
_entry.id   AF-A0A962JLX6-F1
#
_cell.length_a   1.000
_cell.length_b   1.000
_cell.length_c   1.000
_cell.angle_alpha   90.00
_cell.angle_beta   90.00
_cell.angle_gamma   90.00
#
_symmetry.space_group_name_H-M   'P 1'
#
loop_
_entity.id
_entity.type
_entity.pdbx_description
1 polymer ?
#
loop_
_entity_poly.entity_id
_entity_poly.type
_entity_poly.pdbx_seq_one_letter_code
_entity_poly.pdbx_strand_id
1 'polypeptide(L)'
;MVTKIGEEAVAFKREAPDVYGDAHPKALLREVQEDGDHLKKLASQHIVSSDQFDRQTLLQLFRLAAKYESNPDRYSTPLQGKILISAFYEPSTRTRLSFESAWHRLGGDIMSITDRSTTGIAKGESLTDVGEMFNNYGDCVVLRDSGESAVKEMMQTLRIPIINAGNG
;
A
#
# COMPACT_ATOMS: atom_id res chain seq x y z
N MET A 1 52.58 5.82 14.00
CA MET A 1 51.44 5.25 14.75
C MET A 1 50.17 5.78 14.13
N VAL A 2 49.56 5.02 13.23
CA VAL A 2 48.24 5.36 12.64
C VAL A 2 47.26 4.37 13.23
N THR A 3 46.39 4.86 14.10
CA THR A 3 45.35 4.10 14.78
C THR A 3 44.32 3.65 13.73
N LYS A 4 44.25 2.33 13.45
CA LYS A 4 43.18 1.75 12.64
C LYS A 4 41.86 1.90 13.41
N ILE A 5 40.94 2.66 12.83
CA ILE A 5 39.55 2.75 13.26
C ILE A 5 38.92 1.39 12.95
N GLY A 6 38.32 0.75 13.94
CA GLY A 6 37.70 -0.57 13.78
C GLY A 6 36.56 -0.49 12.78
N GLU A 7 36.65 -1.28 11.71
CA GLU A 7 35.50 -1.66 10.89
C GLU A 7 34.63 -2.59 11.74
N GLU A 8 33.67 -2.02 12.49
CA GLU A 8 32.51 -2.80 12.89
C GLU A 8 31.70 -3.09 11.63
N ALA A 9 32.00 -4.23 11.00
CA ALA A 9 31.17 -4.79 9.97
C ALA A 9 29.77 -4.99 10.55
N VAL A 10 28.81 -4.16 10.13
CA VAL A 10 27.39 -4.33 10.45
C VAL A 10 26.94 -5.63 9.79
N ALA A 11 27.05 -6.73 10.54
CA ALA A 11 26.68 -8.05 10.07
C ALA A 11 25.18 -8.26 10.32
N PHE A 12 24.40 -8.30 9.24
CA PHE A 12 22.98 -8.62 9.30
C PHE A 12 22.81 -10.13 9.60
N LYS A 13 22.61 -10.49 10.86
CA LYS A 13 22.35 -11.89 11.27
C LYS A 13 20.94 -12.30 10.82
N ARG A 14 20.86 -13.25 9.89
CA ARG A 14 19.61 -13.81 9.34
C ARG A 14 19.06 -14.96 10.21
N GLU A 15 18.98 -14.76 11.52
CA GLU A 15 18.33 -15.73 12.41
C GLU A 15 16.88 -15.28 12.62
N ALA A 16 15.99 -15.74 11.72
CA ALA A 16 14.55 -15.40 11.68
C ALA A 16 14.24 -13.92 11.32
N PRO A 17 13.00 -13.58 10.92
CA PRO A 17 12.60 -12.17 10.86
C PRO A 17 12.80 -11.58 12.25
N ASP A 18 13.45 -10.43 12.33
CA ASP A 18 13.62 -9.72 13.58
C ASP A 18 12.25 -9.18 14.06
N VAL A 19 11.44 -10.06 14.63
CA VAL A 19 10.18 -9.73 15.32
C VAL A 19 10.44 -9.28 16.77
N TYR A 20 11.69 -9.34 17.22
CA TYR A 20 12.13 -8.95 18.57
C TYR A 20 13.10 -7.75 18.56
N GLY A 21 13.23 -7.06 17.42
CA GLY A 21 14.11 -5.91 17.31
C GLY A 21 13.63 -4.78 18.21
N ASP A 22 14.55 -3.90 18.59
CA ASP A 22 14.26 -2.65 19.31
C ASP A 22 13.24 -1.74 18.58
N ALA A 23 12.86 -2.08 17.34
CA ALA A 23 11.77 -1.53 16.56
C ALA A 23 10.38 -1.90 17.13
N HIS A 24 10.11 -1.61 18.40
CA HIS A 24 8.75 -1.63 18.91
C HIS A 24 7.94 -0.51 18.24
N PRO A 25 6.70 -0.75 17.78
CA PRO A 25 5.78 0.29 17.32
C PRO A 25 5.70 1.47 18.31
N LYS A 26 5.75 1.16 19.62
CA LYS A 26 5.76 2.15 20.71
C LYS A 26 7.02 3.02 20.77
N ALA A 27 8.18 2.52 20.33
CA ALA A 27 9.42 3.30 20.27
C ALA A 27 9.33 4.35 19.16
N LEU A 28 8.87 3.96 17.97
CA LEU A 28 8.64 4.89 16.86
C LEU A 28 7.63 5.99 17.24
N LEU A 29 6.59 5.62 18.01
CA LEU A 29 5.61 6.59 18.53
C LEU A 29 6.19 7.61 19.51
N ARG A 30 7.34 7.34 20.14
CA ARG A 30 8.04 8.28 21.03
C ARG A 30 9.04 9.15 20.28
N GLU A 31 9.73 8.56 19.30
CA GLU A 31 10.81 9.22 18.57
C GLU A 31 10.31 10.18 17.49
N VAL A 32 9.25 9.82 16.79
CA VAL A 32 8.69 10.64 15.70
C VAL A 32 7.53 11.44 16.23
N GLN A 33 7.64 12.76 16.30
CA GLN A 33 6.51 13.64 16.64
C GLN A 33 5.44 13.57 15.55
N GLU A 34 4.16 13.59 15.94
CA GLU A 34 3.04 13.52 14.99
C GLU A 34 2.93 14.83 14.22
N ASP A 35 3.00 14.73 12.89
CA ASP A 35 2.71 15.83 11.98
C ASP A 35 1.81 15.30 10.86
N GLY A 36 0.50 15.54 11.04
CA GLY A 36 -0.51 15.06 10.11
C GLY A 36 -0.49 15.77 8.76
N ASP A 37 0.17 16.91 8.61
CA ASP A 37 0.15 17.67 7.37
C ASP A 37 0.91 16.96 6.25
N HIS A 38 1.94 16.18 6.60
CA HIS A 38 2.61 15.28 5.66
C HIS A 38 1.69 14.16 5.14
N LEU A 39 0.84 13.59 6.00
CA LEU A 39 -0.10 12.54 5.60
C LEU A 39 -1.28 13.08 4.80
N LYS A 40 -1.75 14.30 5.10
CA LYS A 40 -2.82 14.95 4.33
C LYS A 40 -2.47 15.13 2.85
N LYS A 41 -1.18 15.27 2.52
CA LYS A 41 -0.70 15.33 1.13
C LYS A 41 -1.04 14.07 0.33
N LEU A 42 -1.20 12.92 1.00
CA LEU A 42 -1.54 11.64 0.37
C LEU A 42 -3.06 11.44 0.22
N ALA A 43 -3.88 12.31 0.80
CA ALA A 43 -5.32 12.19 0.71
C ALA A 43 -5.77 12.28 -0.76
N SER A 44 -6.56 11.28 -1.18
CA SER A 44 -7.06 11.15 -2.55
C SER A 44 -5.99 11.11 -3.65
N GLN A 45 -4.73 10.81 -3.31
CA GLN A 45 -3.64 10.66 -4.28
C GLN A 45 -3.53 9.23 -4.79
N HIS A 46 -3.11 9.09 -6.04
CA HIS A 46 -2.64 7.82 -6.59
C HIS A 46 -1.23 7.52 -6.06
N ILE A 47 -1.00 6.29 -5.62
CA ILE A 47 0.30 5.79 -5.15
C ILE A 47 0.86 4.85 -6.21
N VAL A 48 1.74 5.36 -7.06
CA VAL A 48 2.25 4.68 -8.26
C VAL A 48 3.75 4.43 -8.24
N SER A 49 4.52 5.25 -7.51
CA SER A 49 5.96 5.12 -7.34
C SER A 49 6.40 5.51 -5.93
N SER A 50 7.46 4.87 -5.44
CA SER A 50 8.14 5.26 -4.20
C SER A 50 8.72 6.67 -4.24
N ASP A 51 9.02 7.17 -5.44
CA ASP A 51 9.63 8.50 -5.63
C ASP A 51 8.68 9.65 -5.24
N GLN A 52 7.38 9.36 -5.06
CA GLN A 52 6.39 10.34 -4.61
C GLN A 52 6.55 10.72 -3.13
N PHE A 53 7.31 9.94 -2.36
CA PHE A 53 7.42 10.13 -0.92
C PHE A 53 8.72 10.83 -0.53
N ASP A 54 8.59 11.95 0.19
CA ASP A 54 9.70 12.52 0.92
C ASP A 54 9.94 11.77 2.25
N ARG A 55 11.13 11.94 2.83
CA ARG A 55 11.52 11.29 4.09
C ARG A 55 10.52 11.56 5.23
N GLN A 56 9.99 12.77 5.34
CA GLN A 56 9.09 13.14 6.43
C GLN A 56 7.74 12.44 6.28
N THR A 57 7.24 12.34 5.06
CA THR A 57 6.01 11.62 4.72
C THR A 57 6.15 10.13 5.04
N LEU A 58 7.29 9.52 4.70
CA LEU A 58 7.57 8.12 5.08
C LEU A 58 7.62 7.93 6.60
N LEU A 59 8.28 8.83 7.34
CA LEU A 59 8.31 8.75 8.81
C LEU A 59 6.92 8.83 9.42
N GLN A 60 6.08 9.75 8.93
CA GLN A 60 4.70 9.85 9.41
C GLN A 60 3.86 8.63 9.01
N LEU A 61 4.09 8.04 7.83
CA LEU A 61 3.42 6.82 7.39
C LEU A 61 3.81 5.62 8.27
N PHE A 62 5.09 5.45 8.59
CA PHE A 62 5.55 4.41 9.52
C PHE A 62 5.02 4.63 10.93
N ARG A 63 5.01 5.88 11.41
CA ARG A 63 4.39 6.23 12.70
C ARG A 63 2.90 5.86 12.71
N LEU A 64 2.18 6.14 11.62
CA LEU A 64 0.77 5.75 11.47
C LEU A 64 0.60 4.24 11.51
N ALA A 65 1.40 3.48 10.76
CA ALA A 65 1.37 2.02 10.80
C ALA A 65 1.58 1.48 12.22
N ALA A 66 2.57 2.02 12.94
CA ALA A 66 2.84 1.67 14.34
C ALA A 66 1.67 2.00 15.29
N LYS A 67 0.92 3.07 15.01
CA LYS A 67 -0.27 3.48 15.77
C LYS A 67 -1.41 2.46 15.61
N TYR A 68 -1.64 1.99 14.39
CA TYR A 68 -2.62 0.94 14.08
C TYR A 68 -2.22 -0.41 14.68
N GLU A 69 -0.95 -0.79 14.55
CA GLU A 69 -0.42 -2.04 15.11
C GLU A 69 -0.50 -2.07 16.65
N SER A 70 -0.22 -0.94 17.31
CA SER A 70 -0.25 -0.85 18.78
C SER A 70 -1.65 -0.87 19.39
N ASN A 71 -2.69 -0.50 18.63
CA ASN A 71 -4.07 -0.35 19.14
C ASN A 71 -5.10 -0.74 18.08
N PRO A 72 -5.16 -2.01 17.64
CA PRO A 72 -6.00 -2.43 16.53
C PRO A 72 -7.49 -2.17 16.79
N ASP A 73 -7.98 -2.41 18.01
CA ASP A 73 -9.40 -2.24 18.36
C ASP A 73 -9.87 -0.79 18.21
N ARG A 74 -8.99 0.17 18.48
CA ARG A 74 -9.29 1.62 18.41
C ARG A 74 -9.53 2.09 16.97
N TYR A 75 -8.95 1.41 15.98
CA TYR A 75 -9.01 1.81 14.58
C TYR A 75 -9.63 0.73 13.70
N SER A 76 -10.61 0.01 14.23
CA SER A 76 -11.25 -1.13 13.57
C SER A 76 -12.27 -0.76 12.49
N THR A 77 -12.72 0.49 12.41
CA THR A 77 -13.78 0.94 11.48
C THR A 77 -13.54 2.23 10.67
N PRO A 78 -12.30 2.74 10.45
CA PRO A 78 -12.11 3.99 9.71
C PRO A 78 -12.51 3.90 8.22
N LEU A 79 -12.67 2.70 7.67
CA LEU A 79 -13.12 2.44 6.29
C LEU A 79 -14.53 1.83 6.24
N GLN A 80 -15.32 1.98 7.29
CA GLN A 80 -16.70 1.45 7.29
C GLN A 80 -17.53 2.03 6.13
N GLY A 81 -18.13 1.13 5.34
CA GLY A 81 -18.90 1.48 4.16
C GLY A 81 -18.06 1.85 2.92
N LYS A 82 -16.74 1.66 2.98
CA LYS A 82 -15.82 1.87 1.85
C LYS A 82 -15.47 0.55 1.17
N ILE A 83 -15.42 0.57 -0.15
CA ILE A 83 -15.15 -0.61 -0.99
C ILE A 83 -13.76 -0.49 -1.64
N LEU A 84 -12.91 -1.49 -1.40
CA LEU A 84 -11.67 -1.68 -2.14
C LEU A 84 -11.90 -2.57 -3.36
N ILE A 85 -11.50 -2.09 -4.53
CA ILE A 85 -11.35 -2.93 -5.72
C ILE A 85 -9.94 -3.53 -5.70
N SER A 86 -9.86 -4.84 -5.44
CA SER A 86 -8.61 -5.61 -5.42
C SER A 86 -8.42 -6.29 -6.78
N ALA A 87 -7.76 -5.60 -7.72
CA ALA A 87 -7.55 -6.05 -9.10
C ALA A 87 -6.15 -6.66 -9.26
N PHE A 88 -6.03 -7.98 -9.13
CA PHE A 88 -4.78 -8.73 -9.29
C PHE A 88 -4.86 -9.61 -10.54
N TYR A 89 -4.49 -9.05 -11.70
CA TYR A 89 -4.46 -9.78 -12.98
C TYR A 89 -3.23 -10.68 -13.12
N GLU A 90 -2.19 -10.42 -12.33
CA GLU A 90 -1.04 -11.29 -12.17
C GLU A 90 -1.04 -11.94 -10.76
N PRO A 91 -0.79 -13.25 -10.63
CA PRO A 91 -0.78 -13.93 -9.35
C PRO A 91 0.20 -13.32 -8.33
N SER A 92 -0.32 -12.88 -7.17
CA SER A 92 0.50 -12.41 -6.05
C SER A 92 -0.20 -12.59 -4.70
N THR A 93 -0.15 -13.81 -4.16
CA THR A 93 -0.90 -14.20 -2.96
C THR A 93 -0.56 -13.33 -1.75
N ARG A 94 0.73 -13.06 -1.50
CA ARG A 94 1.16 -12.29 -0.32
C ARG A 94 0.63 -10.86 -0.37
N THR A 95 0.83 -10.19 -1.49
CA THR A 95 0.45 -8.79 -1.70
C THR A 95 -1.06 -8.61 -1.66
N ARG A 96 -1.79 -9.48 -2.36
CA ARG A 96 -3.26 -9.45 -2.38
C ARG A 96 -3.84 -9.65 -0.98
N LEU A 97 -3.45 -10.73 -0.30
CA LEU A 97 -3.97 -11.00 1.03
C LEU A 97 -3.57 -9.92 2.05
N SER A 98 -2.40 -9.28 1.94
CA SER A 98 -2.06 -8.19 2.85
C SER A 98 -2.95 -6.96 2.66
N PHE A 99 -3.25 -6.56 1.42
CA PHE A 99 -4.16 -5.44 1.16
C PHE A 99 -5.59 -5.77 1.59
N GLU A 100 -6.09 -6.95 1.20
CA GLU A 100 -7.45 -7.37 1.54
C GLU A 100 -7.63 -7.48 3.06
N SER A 101 -6.65 -8.07 3.75
CA SER A 101 -6.69 -8.24 5.19
C SER A 101 -6.55 -6.91 5.95
N ALA A 102 -5.76 -5.96 5.43
CA ALA A 102 -5.70 -4.61 5.98
C ALA A 102 -7.04 -3.88 5.83
N TRP A 103 -7.65 -3.89 4.65
CA TRP A 103 -8.91 -3.20 4.38
C TRP A 103 -10.07 -3.74 5.24
N HIS A 104 -10.19 -5.06 5.35
CA HIS A 104 -11.18 -5.69 6.22
C HIS A 104 -10.99 -5.36 7.71
N ARG A 105 -9.73 -5.33 8.19
CA ARG A 105 -9.43 -4.93 9.59
C ARG A 105 -9.80 -3.48 9.90
N LEU A 106 -9.88 -2.65 8.87
CA LEU A 106 -10.31 -1.25 8.95
C LEU A 106 -11.83 -1.10 8.77
N GLY A 107 -12.57 -2.20 8.67
CA GLY A 107 -14.04 -2.23 8.59
C GLY A 107 -14.60 -2.04 7.18
N GLY A 108 -13.75 -2.07 6.14
CA GLY A 108 -14.18 -1.92 4.76
C GLY A 108 -14.51 -3.24 4.06
N ASP A 109 -15.23 -3.11 2.95
CA ASP A 109 -15.64 -4.20 2.07
C ASP A 109 -14.74 -4.30 0.83
N ILE A 110 -14.74 -5.45 0.17
CA ILE A 110 -13.81 -5.75 -0.93
C ILE A 110 -14.54 -6.37 -2.11
N MET A 111 -14.21 -5.90 -3.30
CA MET A 111 -14.49 -6.55 -4.57
C MET A 111 -13.18 -7.06 -5.18
N SER A 112 -12.98 -8.38 -5.16
CA SER A 112 -11.74 -9.00 -5.63
C SER A 112 -11.89 -9.50 -7.08
N ILE A 113 -10.92 -9.16 -7.92
CA ILE A 113 -10.85 -9.52 -9.33
C ILE A 113 -9.47 -10.16 -9.55
N THR A 114 -9.45 -11.48 -9.74
CA THR A 114 -8.20 -12.26 -9.77
C THR A 114 -7.86 -12.86 -11.13
N ASP A 115 -8.78 -12.78 -12.10
CA ASP A 115 -8.59 -13.36 -13.42
C ASP A 115 -8.98 -12.36 -14.50
N ARG A 116 -7.97 -11.89 -15.24
CA ARG A 116 -8.13 -11.00 -16.39
C ARG A 116 -9.11 -11.59 -17.41
N SER A 117 -9.13 -12.92 -17.57
CA SER A 117 -9.97 -13.65 -18.52
C SER A 117 -11.48 -13.55 -18.20
N THR A 118 -11.81 -13.29 -16.94
CA THR A 118 -13.21 -13.14 -16.47
C THR A 118 -13.70 -11.70 -16.49
N THR A 119 -12.85 -10.75 -16.89
CA THR A 119 -13.18 -9.33 -16.97
C THR A 119 -13.50 -8.90 -18.40
N GLY A 120 -14.07 -7.70 -18.56
CA GLY A 120 -14.26 -7.09 -19.87
C GLY A 120 -12.96 -6.88 -20.65
N ILE A 121 -11.80 -6.88 -19.99
CA ILE A 121 -10.48 -6.86 -20.65
C ILE A 121 -10.31 -8.08 -21.58
N ALA A 122 -10.82 -9.25 -21.19
CA ALA A 122 -10.80 -10.44 -22.04
C ALA A 122 -11.63 -10.30 -23.32
N LYS A 123 -12.61 -9.38 -23.30
CA LYS A 123 -13.47 -9.02 -24.44
C LYS A 123 -12.94 -7.82 -25.21
N GLY A 124 -11.75 -7.31 -24.87
CA GLY A 124 -11.10 -6.20 -25.55
C GLY A 124 -11.37 -4.82 -24.94
N GLU A 125 -11.95 -4.72 -23.74
CA GLU A 125 -12.00 -3.42 -23.03
C GLU A 125 -10.59 -2.91 -22.73
N SER A 126 -10.38 -1.62 -22.95
CA SER A 126 -9.13 -0.94 -22.59
C SER A 126 -9.03 -0.76 -21.07
N LEU A 127 -7.82 -0.56 -20.54
CA LEU A 127 -7.69 -0.26 -19.10
C LEU A 127 -8.30 1.11 -18.76
N THR A 128 -8.42 2.00 -19.75
CA THR A 128 -9.19 3.24 -19.63
C THR A 128 -10.69 3.00 -19.44
N ASP A 129 -11.29 2.06 -20.16
CA ASP A 129 -12.72 1.72 -19.99
C ASP A 129 -12.96 1.10 -18.60
N VAL A 130 -12.04 0.21 -18.18
CA VAL A 130 -12.06 -0.40 -16.85
C VAL A 130 -11.92 0.65 -15.74
N GLY A 131 -11.04 1.62 -15.92
CA GLY A 131 -10.89 2.75 -14.99
C GLY A 131 -12.18 3.56 -14.85
N GLU A 132 -12.86 3.85 -15.96
CA GLU A 132 -14.15 4.56 -15.94
C GLU A 132 -15.23 3.75 -15.20
N MET A 133 -15.27 2.44 -15.45
CA MET A 133 -16.16 1.53 -14.76
C MET A 133 -15.90 1.51 -13.23
N PHE A 134 -14.65 1.37 -12.81
CA PHE A 134 -14.25 1.27 -11.39
C PHE A 134 -14.68 2.48 -10.55
N ASN A 135 -14.74 3.67 -11.16
CA ASN A 135 -15.22 4.89 -10.49
C ASN A 135 -16.63 4.77 -9.89
N ASN A 136 -17.44 3.82 -10.36
CA ASN A 136 -18.82 3.63 -9.92
C ASN A 136 -18.99 2.51 -8.89
N TYR A 137 -17.94 1.75 -8.58
CA TYR A 137 -18.04 0.55 -7.76
C TYR A 137 -17.22 0.59 -6.47
N GLY A 138 -16.15 1.39 -6.44
CA GLY A 138 -15.22 1.40 -5.31
C GLY A 138 -14.80 2.80 -4.89
N ASP A 139 -14.13 2.85 -3.75
CA ASP A 139 -13.51 4.06 -3.20
C ASP A 139 -11.99 4.08 -3.39
N CYS A 140 -11.38 2.93 -3.68
CA CYS A 140 -9.96 2.78 -3.93
C CYS A 140 -9.71 1.54 -4.82
N VAL A 141 -8.67 1.59 -5.64
CA VAL A 141 -8.20 0.46 -6.46
C VAL A 141 -6.82 0.05 -5.99
N VAL A 142 -6.58 -1.24 -5.79
CA VAL A 142 -5.24 -1.82 -5.79
C VAL A 142 -5.09 -2.60 -7.08
N LEU A 143 -4.11 -2.23 -7.90
CA LEU A 143 -3.88 -2.85 -9.20
C LEU A 143 -2.54 -3.58 -9.23
N ARG A 144 -2.58 -4.83 -9.69
CA ARG A 144 -1.41 -5.58 -10.15
C ARG A 144 -1.65 -6.13 -11.54
N ASP A 145 -0.76 -5.78 -12.48
CA ASP A 145 -0.87 -6.14 -13.89
C ASP A 145 0.54 -6.43 -14.46
N SER A 146 0.66 -7.28 -15.48
CA SER A 146 1.94 -7.54 -16.14
C SER A 146 2.35 -6.45 -17.14
N GLY A 147 1.47 -5.50 -17.45
CA GLY A 147 1.75 -4.40 -18.37
C GLY A 147 2.44 -3.23 -17.69
N GLU A 148 3.63 -2.84 -18.16
CA GLU A 148 4.39 -1.69 -17.63
C GLU A 148 3.57 -0.39 -17.66
N SER A 149 2.70 -0.20 -18.66
CA SER A 149 1.86 0.98 -18.81
C SER A 149 0.50 0.88 -18.09
N ALA A 150 0.16 -0.27 -17.51
CA ALA A 150 -1.21 -0.58 -17.09
C ALA A 150 -1.78 0.43 -16.08
N VAL A 151 -0.98 0.77 -15.06
CA VAL A 151 -1.37 1.76 -14.03
C VAL A 151 -1.57 3.14 -14.67
N LYS A 152 -0.65 3.57 -15.56
CA LYS A 152 -0.73 4.87 -16.23
C LYS A 152 -1.92 4.97 -17.18
N GLU A 153 -2.25 3.88 -17.87
CA GLU A 153 -3.40 3.80 -18.78
C GLU A 153 -4.70 3.93 -18.00
N MET A 154 -4.90 3.14 -16.94
CA MET A 154 -6.11 3.19 -16.11
C MET A 154 -6.32 4.58 -15.46
N MET A 155 -5.24 5.23 -15.02
CA MET A 155 -5.30 6.56 -14.40
C MET A 155 -5.86 7.66 -15.31
N GLN A 156 -5.91 7.47 -16.63
CA GLN A 156 -6.42 8.51 -17.53
C GLN A 156 -7.91 8.80 -17.31
N THR A 157 -8.67 7.82 -16.82
CA THR A 157 -10.12 7.91 -16.57
C THR A 157 -10.48 7.68 -15.11
N LEU A 158 -9.60 7.05 -14.32
CA LEU A 158 -9.85 6.77 -12.91
C LEU A 158 -9.83 8.05 -12.06
N ARG A 159 -10.90 8.29 -11.32
CA ARG A 159 -11.13 9.42 -10.42
C ARG A 159 -10.95 9.08 -8.94
N ILE A 160 -10.94 7.78 -8.61
CA ILE A 160 -10.65 7.27 -7.26
C ILE A 160 -9.16 6.91 -7.12
N PRO A 161 -8.59 6.93 -5.90
CA PRO A 161 -7.20 6.55 -5.68
C PRO A 161 -6.86 5.16 -6.23
N ILE A 162 -5.65 5.02 -6.77
CA ILE A 162 -5.06 3.73 -7.16
C ILE A 162 -3.77 3.50 -6.38
N ILE A 163 -3.54 2.27 -5.94
CA ILE A 163 -2.28 1.81 -5.36
C ILE A 163 -1.69 0.78 -6.31
N ASN A 164 -0.48 1.05 -6.77
CA ASN A 164 0.30 0.14 -7.60
C ASN A 164 0.88 -1.00 -6.75
N ALA A 165 0.41 -2.22 -7.00
CA ALA A 165 0.89 -3.47 -6.37
C ALA A 165 1.80 -4.31 -7.28
N GLY A 166 2.24 -3.73 -8.39
CA GLY A 166 3.15 -4.30 -9.38
C GLY A 166 2.64 -4.05 -10.81
N ASN A 167 3.52 -3.51 -11.66
CA ASN A 167 3.28 -3.32 -13.09
C ASN A 167 4.56 -3.68 -13.87
N GLY A 168 4.46 -4.63 -14.80
CA GLY A 168 5.59 -5.14 -15.59
C GLY A 168 6.12 -6.50 -15.14
#